data_AF-A0A351Y5Y9-F1
#
_entry.id   AF-A0A351Y5Y9-F1
#
_cell.length_a   1.000
_cell.length_b   1.000
_cell.length_c   1.000
_cell.angle_alpha   90.00
_cell.angle_beta   90.00
_cell.angle_gamma   90.00
#
_symmetry.space_group_name_H-M   'P 1'
#
loop_
_entity.id
_entity.type
_entity.pdbx_description
1 polymer ?
#
loop_
_entity_poly.entity_id
_entity_poly.type
_entity_poly.pdbx_seq_one_letter_code
_entity_poly.pdbx_strand_id
1 'polypeptide(L)'
;MYTFPQRNRIIAGLADVLFLPEAGQKSGSLITVNCAIAMQKTVYATPSSIFSPTSTGILEMIEAGQVKPIFDLKKFFSTHFTSKDISSRPLSTVTLTPQEQ
;
A
#
# COMPACT_ATOMS: atom_id res chain seq x y z
N MET A 1 4.71 17.02 -16.49
CA MET A 1 3.77 16.94 -15.35
C MET A 1 2.95 15.63 -15.36
N TYR A 2 3.55 14.48 -15.71
CA TYR A 2 2.87 13.18 -15.86
C TYR A 2 3.69 12.01 -15.27
N THR A 3 4.54 12.25 -14.27
CA THR A 3 5.49 11.24 -13.76
C THR A 3 4.99 10.56 -12.47
N PHE A 4 4.14 11.23 -11.70
CA PHE A 4 3.67 10.74 -10.40
C PHE A 4 2.83 9.46 -10.47
N PRO A 5 1.87 9.29 -11.42
CA PRO A 5 1.06 8.07 -11.50
C PRO A 5 1.90 6.84 -11.89
N GLN A 6 2.89 7.01 -12.78
CA GLN A 6 3.80 5.93 -13.18
C GLN A 6 4.64 5.44 -12.00
N ARG A 7 5.17 6.36 -11.20
CA ARG A 7 5.90 6.04 -9.96
C ARG A 7 5.01 5.33 -8.94
N ASN A 8 3.76 5.78 -8.77
CA ASN A 8 2.81 5.16 -7.84
C ASN A 8 2.55 3.68 -8.20
N ARG A 9 2.51 3.37 -9.50
CA ARG A 9 2.37 2.00 -9.99
C ARG A 9 3.56 1.11 -9.60
N ILE A 10 4.78 1.63 -9.64
CA ILE A 10 5.98 0.90 -9.21
C ILE A 10 5.93 0.64 -7.70
N ILE A 11 5.58 1.63 -6.89
CA ILE A 11 5.43 1.46 -5.43
C ILE A 11 4.37 0.40 -5.12
N ALA A 12 3.19 0.51 -5.73
CA ALA A 12 2.13 -0.47 -5.57
C ALA A 12 2.62 -1.86 -6.04
N GLY A 13 3.38 -1.95 -7.12
CA GLY A 13 3.93 -3.19 -7.67
C GLY A 13 5.01 -3.86 -6.82
N LEU A 14 5.85 -3.10 -6.10
CA LEU A 14 6.93 -3.64 -5.26
C LEU A 14 6.48 -3.96 -3.83
N ALA A 15 5.42 -3.32 -3.32
CA ALA A 15 4.94 -3.56 -1.97
C ALA A 15 4.18 -4.89 -1.86
N ASP A 16 4.48 -5.72 -0.86
CA ASP A 16 3.69 -6.93 -0.58
C ASP A 16 2.27 -6.55 -0.11
N VAL A 17 2.20 -5.50 0.71
CA VAL A 17 0.99 -4.96 1.30
C VAL A 17 1.09 -3.42 1.29
N LEU A 18 -0.04 -2.74 1.07
CA LEU A 18 -0.11 -1.28 1.17
C LEU A 18 -0.89 -0.87 2.43
N PHE A 19 -0.36 0.13 3.14
CA PHE A 19 -1.00 0.70 4.32
C PHE A 19 -1.33 2.18 4.09
N LEU A 20 -2.59 2.55 4.34
CA LEU A 20 -3.15 3.87 4.14
C LEU A 20 -3.51 4.50 5.50
N PRO A 21 -2.64 5.36 6.06
CA PRO A 21 -2.88 5.95 7.37
C PRO A 21 -3.96 7.04 7.34
N GLU A 22 -3.91 7.93 6.33
CA GLU A 22 -4.86 9.04 6.14
C GLU A 22 -5.02 9.34 4.64
N ALA A 23 -6.26 9.56 4.18
CA ALA A 23 -6.55 10.01 2.83
C ALA A 23 -7.95 10.63 2.71
N GLY A 24 -7.99 11.90 2.32
CA GLY A 24 -9.23 12.56 1.89
C GLY A 24 -9.65 12.12 0.49
N GLN A 25 -10.89 12.42 0.12
CA GLN A 25 -11.53 12.02 -1.14
C GLN A 25 -10.74 12.34 -2.43
N LYS A 26 -9.91 13.40 -2.44
CA LYS A 26 -9.05 13.79 -3.59
C LYS A 26 -7.56 13.62 -3.32
N SER A 27 -7.19 12.75 -2.38
CA SER A 27 -5.79 12.52 -2.05
C SER A 27 -5.05 11.79 -3.17
N GLY A 28 -3.84 12.25 -3.49
CA GLY A 28 -2.94 11.55 -4.41
C GLY A 28 -2.58 10.13 -3.93
N SER A 29 -2.72 9.84 -2.64
CA SER A 29 -2.55 8.50 -2.07
C SER A 29 -3.57 7.50 -2.63
N LEU A 30 -4.79 7.94 -2.95
CA LEU A 30 -5.84 7.08 -3.52
C LEU A 30 -5.46 6.56 -4.90
N ILE A 31 -4.63 7.27 -5.65
CA ILE A 31 -4.11 6.81 -6.95
C ILE A 31 -3.27 5.55 -6.76
N THR A 32 -2.38 5.55 -5.75
CA THR A 32 -1.53 4.39 -5.42
C THR A 32 -2.38 3.22 -4.93
N VAL A 33 -3.39 3.50 -4.11
CA VAL A 33 -4.31 2.49 -3.59
C VAL A 33 -5.12 1.83 -4.71
N ASN A 34 -5.66 2.63 -5.62
CA ASN A 34 -6.37 2.13 -6.80
C ASN A 34 -5.45 1.27 -7.69
N CYS A 35 -4.18 1.67 -7.85
CA CYS A 35 -3.20 0.83 -8.54
C CYS A 35 -2.97 -0.51 -7.83
N ALA A 36 -2.85 -0.50 -6.50
CA ALA A 36 -2.67 -1.71 -5.70
C ALA A 36 -3.89 -2.65 -5.79
N ILE A 37 -5.11 -2.11 -5.70
CA ILE A 37 -6.36 -2.85 -5.86
C ILE A 37 -6.45 -3.47 -7.25
N ALA A 38 -6.13 -2.71 -8.30
CA ALA A 38 -6.11 -3.22 -9.68
C ALA A 38 -5.09 -4.36 -9.87
N MET A 39 -4.01 -4.38 -9.09
CA MET A 39 -3.02 -5.46 -9.03
C MET A 39 -3.42 -6.60 -8.09
N GLN A 40 -4.66 -6.63 -7.59
CA GLN A 40 -5.18 -7.61 -6.62
C GLN A 40 -4.37 -7.67 -5.32
N LYS A 41 -3.74 -6.55 -4.94
CA LYS A 41 -3.00 -6.46 -3.68
C LYS A 41 -3.90 -6.09 -2.54
N THR A 42 -3.57 -6.60 -1.36
CA THR A 42 -4.32 -6.25 -0.15
C THR A 42 -3.88 -4.87 0.33
N VAL A 43 -4.86 -4.00 0.52
CA VAL A 43 -4.67 -2.68 1.09
C VAL A 43 -5.33 -2.63 2.46
N TYR A 44 -4.64 -2.00 3.41
CA TYR A 44 -5.12 -1.78 4.75
C TYR A 44 -5.21 -0.30 5.07
N ALA A 45 -6.13 0.08 5.95
CA ALA A 45 -6.24 1.45 6.43
C ALA A 45 -6.47 1.52 7.93
N THR A 46 -6.11 2.66 8.51
CA THR A 46 -6.45 3.00 9.89
C THR A 46 -7.88 3.55 9.94
N PRO A 47 -8.77 2.97 10.77
CA PRO A 47 -10.06 3.59 11.07
C PRO A 47 -9.84 4.99 11.65
N SER A 48 -10.58 5.97 11.14
CA SER A 48 -10.44 7.36 11.58
C SER A 48 -11.82 8.02 11.73
N SER A 49 -11.84 9.22 12.31
CA SER A 49 -13.08 9.94 12.63
C SER A 49 -13.90 10.22 11.37
N ILE A 50 -15.21 9.91 11.41
CA ILE A 50 -16.17 10.20 10.34
C ILE A 50 -16.39 11.69 10.08
N PHE A 51 -15.99 12.54 11.03
CA PHE A 51 -16.08 14.00 10.91
C PHE A 51 -14.82 14.63 10.32
N SER A 52 -13.74 13.85 10.15
CA SER A 52 -12.50 14.39 9.62
C SER A 52 -12.51 14.44 8.09
N PRO A 53 -12.23 15.61 7.47
CA PRO A 53 -12.16 15.72 6.01
C PRO A 53 -11.02 14.88 5.43
N THR A 54 -9.96 14.61 6.19
CA THR A 54 -8.81 13.80 5.79
C THR A 54 -9.06 12.29 5.84
N SER A 55 -10.23 11.87 6.33
CA SER A 55 -10.61 10.46 6.48
C SER A 55 -11.69 10.02 5.50
N THR A 56 -12.28 10.97 4.78
CA THR A 56 -13.38 10.73 3.82
C THR A 56 -13.04 9.65 2.79
N GLY A 57 -11.85 9.72 2.18
CA GLY A 57 -11.42 8.73 1.19
C GLY A 57 -11.16 7.35 1.78
N ILE A 58 -10.64 7.27 3.03
CA ILE A 58 -10.50 5.99 3.73
C ILE A 58 -11.85 5.35 3.98
N LEU A 59 -12.81 6.12 4.50
CA LEU A 59 -14.11 5.60 4.89
C LEU A 59 -14.90 5.10 3.68
N GLU A 60 -14.89 5.85 2.57
CA GLU A 60 -15.49 5.41 1.30
C GLU A 60 -14.91 4.07 0.83
N MET A 61 -13.59 3.87 0.93
CA MET A 61 -12.93 2.63 0.51
C MET A 61 -13.18 1.45 1.46
N ILE A 62 -13.29 1.72 2.77
CA ILE A 62 -13.67 0.70 3.76
C ILE A 62 -15.12 0.28 3.53
N GLU A 63 -16.03 1.24 3.31
CA GLU A 63 -17.45 0.99 3.02
C GLU A 63 -17.62 0.19 1.71
N ALA A 64 -16.83 0.51 0.67
CA ALA A 64 -16.80 -0.24 -0.57
C ALA A 64 -16.15 -1.64 -0.45
N GLY A 65 -15.61 -2.01 0.72
CA GLY A 65 -14.93 -3.30 0.94
C GLY A 65 -13.60 -3.44 0.19
N GLN A 66 -13.05 -2.33 -0.32
CA GLN A 66 -11.80 -2.32 -1.09
C GLN A 66 -10.56 -2.33 -0.19
N VAL A 67 -10.70 -1.85 1.04
CA VAL A 67 -9.60 -1.69 2.00
C VAL A 67 -9.99 -2.32 3.33
N LYS A 68 -9.04 -3.04 3.95
CA LYS A 68 -9.24 -3.72 5.24
C LYS A 68 -8.86 -2.81 6.41
N PRO A 69 -9.75 -2.57 7.39
CA PRO A 69 -9.41 -1.78 8.56
C PRO A 69 -8.43 -2.53 9.48
N ILE A 70 -7.47 -1.80 10.06
CA ILE A 70 -6.59 -2.30 11.12
C ILE A 70 -6.97 -1.62 12.44
N PHE A 71 -7.42 -2.42 13.41
CA PHE A 71 -7.72 -1.94 14.76
C PHE A 71 -6.56 -2.13 15.74
N ASP A 72 -5.68 -3.10 15.47
CA ASP A 72 -4.52 -3.40 16.30
C ASP A 72 -3.29 -3.57 15.41
N LEU A 73 -2.39 -2.60 15.48
CA LEU A 73 -1.13 -2.61 14.74
C LEU A 73 -0.21 -3.75 15.19
N LYS A 74 -0.16 -4.08 16.48
CA LYS A 74 0.73 -5.14 16.98
C LYS A 74 0.32 -6.49 16.42
N LYS A 75 -0.98 -6.77 16.42
CA LYS A 75 -1.55 -7.98 15.81
C LYS A 75 -1.32 -8.02 14.30
N PHE A 76 -1.46 -6.88 13.63
CA PHE A 76 -1.17 -6.78 12.20
C PHE A 76 0.29 -7.14 11.89
N PHE A 77 1.26 -6.54 12.60
CA PHE A 77 2.68 -6.83 12.39
C PHE A 77 3.03 -8.28 12.70
N SER A 78 2.53 -8.85 13.80
CA SER A 78 2.83 -10.24 14.15
C SER A 78 2.26 -11.25 13.14
N THR A 79 1.15 -10.91 12.48
CA THR A 79 0.50 -11.77 11.48
C THR A 79 1.14 -11.64 10.10
N HIS A 80 1.55 -10.42 9.72
CA HIS A 80 1.97 -10.12 8.35
C HIS A 80 3.49 -9.99 8.15
N PHE A 81 4.24 -9.70 9.21
CA PHE A 81 5.68 -9.43 9.13
C PHE A 81 6.40 -10.26 10.19
N THR A 82 6.65 -11.54 9.88
CA THR A 82 7.48 -12.38 10.74
C THR A 82 8.94 -12.26 10.31
N SER A 83 9.87 -12.29 11.26
CA SER A 83 11.32 -12.16 11.03
C SER A 83 11.91 -13.15 9.99
N LYS A 84 11.19 -14.23 9.66
CA LYS A 84 11.54 -15.19 8.61
C LYS A 84 11.52 -14.62 7.17
N ASP A 85 10.78 -13.54 6.92
CA ASP A 85 10.65 -12.98 5.56
C ASP A 85 11.84 -12.13 5.13
N ILE A 86 12.63 -11.60 6.07
CA ILE A 86 13.81 -10.79 5.75
C ILE A 86 15.03 -11.68 5.45
N SER A 87 15.12 -12.87 6.07
CA SER A 87 16.22 -13.82 5.84
C SER A 87 15.99 -14.79 4.68
N SER A 88 14.74 -14.97 4.24
CA SER A 88 14.39 -15.89 3.15
C SER A 88 14.25 -15.22 1.78
N ARG A 89 14.22 -13.88 1.71
CA ARG A 89 14.40 -13.17 0.45
C ARG A 89 15.85 -13.39 0.03
N PRO A 90 16.14 -14.11 -1.07
CA PRO A 90 17.47 -14.02 -1.64
C PRO A 90 17.69 -12.53 -1.87
N LEU A 91 18.78 -12.00 -1.31
CA LEU A 91 19.26 -10.69 -1.69
C LEU A 91 19.47 -10.81 -3.20
N SER A 92 18.50 -10.38 -4.00
CA SER A 92 18.65 -10.35 -5.44
C SER A 92 19.67 -9.25 -5.66
N THR A 93 20.95 -9.63 -5.61
CA THR A 93 22.02 -8.92 -6.28
C THR A 93 21.45 -8.69 -7.66
N VAL A 94 21.07 -7.45 -7.95
CA VAL A 94 20.75 -7.01 -9.30
C VAL A 94 22.08 -7.16 -10.03
N THR A 95 22.34 -8.37 -10.53
CA THR A 95 23.44 -8.64 -11.44
C THR A 95 23.02 -7.92 -12.71
N LEU A 96 23.53 -6.70 -12.88
CA LEU A 96 23.51 -6.02 -14.15
C LEU A 96 23.97 -7.03 -15.19
N THR A 97 23.08 -7.35 -16.13
CA THR A 97 23.48 -8.18 -17.26
C THR A 97 24.52 -7.39 -18.06
N PRO A 98 25.54 -8.03 -18.66
CA PRO A 98 26.61 -7.34 -19.41
C PRO A 98 26.15 -6.57 -20.66
N GLN A 99 24.84 -6.36 -20.85
CA GLN A 99 24.24 -5.69 -22.00
C GLN A 99 23.95 -4.21 -21.72
N GLU A 100 24.24 -3.70 -20.52
CA GLU A 100 24.16 -2.27 -20.16
C GLU A 100 25.54 -1.71 -19.74
N GLN A 101 26.60 -2.08 -20.46
CA GLN A 101 27.89 -1.38 -20.47
C GLN A 101 28.17 -0.80 -21.85
#